data_AF-A0A2A6CPN8-F1
#
_entry.id   AF-A0A2A6CPN8-F1
#
_cell.length_a   1.000
_cell.length_b   1.000
_cell.length_c   1.000
_cell.angle_alpha   90.00
_cell.angle_beta   90.00
_cell.angle_gamma   90.00
#
_symmetry.space_group_name_H-M   'P 1'
#
loop_
_entity.id
_entity.type
_entity.pdbx_description
1 polymer ?
#
loop_
_entity_poly.entity_id
_entity_poly.type
_entity_poly.pdbx_seq_one_letter_code
_entity_poly.pdbx_strand_id
1 'polypeptide(L)'
;MKSRQFDTVPREERNKKAFHAAITIFKERRSRQHVEFIHSALKYVKEFGVHKELDTYKALLNIFPKGKMIPQNTFQRIMLHYPQQQNCCVKVLDEMEWYGVQPDKEIHDIVVNAFGEWNFASKKIKRMVYWMPKLKYSNKYIDRRHIEGKDLSAAELSGHALKMMARDPASTIEYIKVKLFHQVERRWFQSFFSRFVQESSKVWDIPKNISLGI
;
A
#
# COMPACT_ATOMS: atom_id res chain seq x y z
N MET A 1 -4.78 -21.30 20.53
CA MET A 1 -4.63 -22.51 19.68
C MET A 1 -4.60 -21.97 18.26
N LYS A 2 -3.47 -22.06 17.52
CA LYS A 2 -3.32 -21.33 16.23
C LYS A 2 -4.50 -21.65 15.29
N SER A 3 -5.19 -20.63 14.79
CA SER A 3 -6.31 -20.76 13.86
C SER A 3 -5.79 -21.22 12.49
N ARG A 4 -5.81 -22.53 12.23
CA ARG A 4 -5.27 -23.17 11.00
C ARG A 4 -6.19 -23.06 9.77
N GLN A 5 -7.23 -22.23 9.83
CA GLN A 5 -8.28 -22.20 8.80
C GLN A 5 -7.79 -21.75 7.42
N PHE A 6 -6.77 -20.90 7.38
CA PHE A 6 -6.18 -20.44 6.13
C PHE A 6 -5.02 -21.33 5.64
N ASP A 7 -4.44 -22.14 6.53
CA ASP A 7 -3.35 -23.08 6.21
C ASP A 7 -3.87 -24.27 5.38
N THR A 8 -5.14 -24.62 5.53
CA THR A 8 -5.77 -25.76 4.84
C THR A 8 -6.14 -25.48 3.39
N VAL A 9 -6.13 -24.21 2.95
CA VAL A 9 -6.52 -23.83 1.59
C VAL A 9 -5.31 -23.96 0.65
N PRO A 10 -5.37 -24.82 -0.40
CA PRO A 10 -4.32 -24.94 -1.41
C PRO A 10 -4.02 -23.60 -2.05
N ARG A 11 -2.75 -23.36 -2.45
CA ARG A 11 -2.33 -22.07 -3.03
C ARG A 11 -3.12 -21.69 -4.28
N GLU A 12 -3.52 -22.68 -5.08
CA GLU A 12 -4.23 -22.51 -6.35
C GLU A 12 -5.68 -22.04 -6.17
N GLU A 13 -6.30 -22.32 -5.02
CA GLU A 13 -7.70 -21.97 -4.74
C GLU A 13 -7.82 -20.65 -3.95
N ARG A 14 -6.72 -19.92 -3.74
CA ARG A 14 -6.69 -18.67 -2.96
C ARG A 14 -7.28 -17.50 -3.72
N ASN A 15 -8.60 -17.51 -3.79
CA ASN A 15 -9.40 -16.49 -4.44
C ASN A 15 -10.02 -15.54 -3.41
N LYS A 16 -10.31 -14.30 -3.81
CA LYS A 16 -11.06 -13.30 -3.01
C LYS A 16 -12.34 -13.90 -2.42
N LYS A 17 -13.10 -14.66 -3.22
CA LYS A 17 -14.34 -15.33 -2.79
C LYS A 17 -14.12 -16.32 -1.64
N ALA A 18 -13.05 -17.10 -1.70
CA ALA A 18 -12.70 -18.06 -0.65
C ALA A 18 -12.35 -17.35 0.66
N PHE A 19 -11.62 -16.23 0.58
CA PHE A 19 -11.29 -15.43 1.77
C PHE A 19 -12.54 -14.86 2.45
N HIS A 20 -13.46 -14.28 1.68
CA HIS A 20 -14.72 -13.77 2.23
C HIS A 20 -15.62 -14.90 2.77
N ALA A 21 -15.66 -16.06 2.10
CA ALA A 21 -16.39 -17.22 2.60
C ALA A 21 -15.86 -17.68 3.97
N ALA A 22 -14.54 -17.71 4.17
CA ALA A 22 -13.93 -18.04 5.45
C ALA A 22 -14.33 -17.05 6.56
N ILE A 23 -14.39 -15.74 6.25
CA ILE A 23 -14.87 -14.72 7.19
C ILE A 23 -16.35 -14.95 7.55
N THR A 24 -17.20 -15.26 6.57
CA THR A 24 -18.63 -15.53 6.80
C THR A 24 -18.83 -16.74 7.71
N ILE A 25 -18.13 -17.85 7.43
CA ILE A 25 -18.16 -19.07 8.26
C ILE A 25 -17.71 -18.77 9.69
N PHE A 26 -16.67 -17.95 9.86
CA PHE A 26 -16.20 -17.55 11.19
C PHE A 26 -17.26 -16.73 11.94
N LYS A 27 -17.93 -15.81 11.26
CA LYS A 27 -18.97 -14.95 11.82
C LYS A 27 -20.18 -15.74 12.30
N GLU A 28 -20.59 -16.77 11.55
CA GLU A 28 -21.69 -17.67 11.92
C GLU A 28 -21.38 -18.48 13.19
N ARG A 29 -20.15 -18.98 13.30
CA ARG A 29 -19.72 -19.76 14.48
C ARG A 29 -19.62 -18.92 15.77
N ARG A 30 -19.66 -17.59 15.68
CA ARG A 30 -19.55 -16.63 16.81
C ARG A 30 -18.44 -16.98 17.81
N SER A 31 -17.27 -17.36 17.29
CA SER A 31 -16.13 -17.78 18.10
C SER A 31 -15.54 -16.63 18.93
N ARG A 32 -15.18 -16.91 20.18
CA ARG A 32 -14.53 -15.92 21.07
C ARG A 32 -13.11 -15.55 20.62
N GLN A 33 -12.48 -16.33 19.74
CA GLN A 33 -11.09 -16.17 19.27
C GLN A 33 -10.97 -15.24 18.05
N HIS A 34 -11.63 -14.09 18.07
CA HIS A 34 -11.58 -13.12 16.96
C HIS A 34 -10.17 -12.59 16.70
N VAL A 35 -9.36 -12.36 17.75
CA VAL A 35 -7.97 -11.88 17.62
C VAL A 35 -7.10 -12.89 16.88
N GLU A 36 -7.16 -14.18 17.27
CA GLU A 36 -6.37 -15.23 16.61
C GLU A 36 -6.79 -15.39 15.15
N PHE A 37 -8.08 -15.30 14.86
CA PHE A 37 -8.58 -15.36 13.49
C PHE A 37 -8.06 -14.21 12.63
N ILE A 38 -8.19 -12.97 13.10
CA ILE A 38 -7.72 -11.79 12.38
C ILE A 38 -6.20 -11.85 12.16
N HIS A 39 -5.42 -12.20 13.19
CA HIS A 39 -3.96 -12.30 13.03
C HIS A 39 -3.55 -13.34 11.99
N SER A 40 -4.25 -14.46 11.89
CA SER A 40 -4.01 -15.43 10.82
C SER A 40 -4.47 -14.88 9.47
N ALA A 41 -5.65 -14.27 9.41
CA ALA A 41 -6.18 -13.68 8.18
C ALA A 41 -5.20 -12.67 7.56
N LEU A 42 -4.67 -11.74 8.36
CA LEU A 42 -3.71 -10.70 7.95
C LEU A 42 -2.44 -11.26 7.29
N LYS A 43 -1.94 -12.43 7.74
CA LYS A 43 -0.79 -13.10 7.09
C LYS A 43 -1.08 -13.50 5.64
N TYR A 44 -2.34 -13.83 5.37
CA TYR A 44 -2.81 -14.37 4.09
C TYR A 44 -3.43 -13.30 3.17
N VAL A 45 -3.69 -12.08 3.65
CA VAL A 45 -4.31 -10.99 2.86
C VAL A 45 -3.56 -10.71 1.55
N LYS A 46 -2.21 -10.76 1.57
CA LYS A 46 -1.39 -10.58 0.36
C LYS A 46 -1.48 -11.78 -0.58
N GLU A 47 -1.48 -13.00 -0.04
CA GLU A 47 -1.51 -14.24 -0.82
C GLU A 47 -2.85 -14.46 -1.53
N PHE A 48 -3.95 -13.99 -0.94
CA PHE A 48 -5.29 -14.00 -1.55
C PHE A 48 -5.55 -12.78 -2.46
N GLY A 49 -4.59 -11.86 -2.59
CA GLY A 49 -4.73 -10.67 -3.43
C GLY A 49 -5.72 -9.61 -2.92
N VAL A 50 -6.19 -9.74 -1.67
CA VAL A 50 -7.24 -8.87 -1.09
C VAL A 50 -6.70 -7.65 -0.32
N HIS A 51 -5.38 -7.44 -0.33
CA HIS A 51 -4.68 -6.37 0.41
C HIS A 51 -5.03 -4.93 0.03
N LYS A 52 -5.60 -4.69 -1.16
CA LYS A 52 -6.05 -3.35 -1.58
C LYS A 52 -7.55 -3.14 -1.45
N GLU A 53 -8.28 -4.18 -1.06
CA GLU A 53 -9.73 -4.20 -1.06
C GLU A 53 -10.29 -3.66 0.24
N LEU A 54 -11.03 -2.56 0.18
CA LEU A 54 -11.62 -1.91 1.34
C LEU A 54 -12.67 -2.80 2.04
N ASP A 55 -13.48 -3.51 1.25
CA ASP A 55 -14.54 -4.38 1.77
C ASP A 55 -13.99 -5.53 2.62
N THR A 56 -12.79 -6.00 2.31
CA THR A 56 -12.08 -7.02 3.11
C THR A 56 -11.77 -6.49 4.50
N TYR A 57 -11.24 -5.27 4.61
CA TYR A 57 -10.96 -4.64 5.90
C TYR A 57 -12.25 -4.34 6.68
N LYS A 58 -13.31 -3.89 6.00
CA LYS A 58 -14.65 -3.73 6.61
C LYS A 58 -15.16 -5.07 7.17
N ALA A 59 -14.99 -6.17 6.43
CA ALA A 59 -15.40 -7.50 6.87
C ALA A 59 -14.60 -7.97 8.09
N LEU A 60 -13.27 -7.79 8.10
CA LEU A 60 -12.40 -8.13 9.23
C LEU A 60 -12.74 -7.33 10.50
N LEU A 61 -12.99 -6.03 10.37
CA LEU A 61 -13.35 -5.19 11.52
C LEU A 61 -14.75 -5.53 12.07
N ASN A 62 -15.68 -5.97 11.22
CA ASN A 62 -17.01 -6.42 11.65
C ASN A 62 -17.00 -7.77 12.41
N ILE A 63 -15.84 -8.42 12.55
CA ILE A 63 -15.67 -9.62 13.38
C ILE A 63 -15.69 -9.24 14.87
N PHE A 64 -15.26 -8.03 15.22
CA PHE A 64 -15.31 -7.55 16.61
C PHE A 64 -16.78 -7.42 17.08
N PRO A 65 -17.10 -7.85 18.31
CA PRO A 65 -18.44 -7.70 18.84
C PRO A 65 -18.77 -6.22 19.07
N LYS A 66 -19.86 -5.75 18.46
CA LYS A 66 -20.35 -4.38 18.64
C LYS A 66 -20.91 -4.19 20.05
N GLY A 67 -20.66 -3.04 20.66
CA GLY A 67 -21.19 -2.66 21.99
C GLY A 67 -20.48 -3.26 23.19
N LYS A 68 -20.10 -4.55 23.13
CA LYS A 68 -19.56 -5.29 24.31
C LYS A 68 -18.26 -4.74 24.88
N MET A 69 -17.49 -4.04 24.07
CA MET A 69 -16.15 -3.58 24.43
C MET A 69 -16.08 -2.06 24.59
N ILE A 70 -17.24 -1.42 24.67
CA ILE A 70 -17.37 0.02 24.94
C ILE A 70 -17.26 0.23 26.46
N PRO A 71 -16.27 1.01 26.92
CA PRO A 71 -16.10 1.28 28.34
C PRO A 71 -17.32 2.07 28.87
N GLN A 72 -17.90 1.60 29.98
CA GLN A 72 -19.08 2.23 30.60
C GLN A 72 -18.67 3.22 31.70
N ASN A 73 -17.58 2.93 32.41
CA ASN A 73 -17.14 3.71 33.56
C ASN A 73 -15.91 4.58 33.25
N THR A 74 -15.76 5.70 33.96
CA THR A 74 -14.58 6.59 33.84
C THR A 74 -13.27 5.84 34.09
N PHE A 75 -13.24 4.92 35.05
CA PHE A 75 -12.06 4.08 35.29
C PHE A 75 -11.73 3.17 34.11
N GLN A 76 -12.73 2.59 33.44
CA GLN A 76 -12.53 1.78 32.23
C GLN A 76 -12.14 2.62 31.00
N ARG A 77 -12.40 3.93 31.01
CA ARG A 77 -11.89 4.84 29.98
C ARG A 77 -10.43 5.21 30.20
N ILE A 78 -10.03 5.35 31.46
CA ILE A 78 -8.66 5.66 31.86
C ILE A 78 -7.78 4.41 31.71
N MET A 79 -8.24 3.28 32.24
CA MET A 79 -7.59 1.97 32.10
C MET A 79 -7.85 1.44 30.70
N LEU A 80 -6.84 0.87 30.04
CA LEU A 80 -6.96 0.34 28.69
C LEU A 80 -7.92 -0.87 28.62
N HIS A 81 -9.21 -0.62 28.37
CA HIS A 81 -10.25 -1.65 28.34
C HIS A 81 -10.13 -2.54 27.08
N TYR A 82 -9.94 -3.85 27.25
CA TYR A 82 -9.68 -4.80 26.15
C TYR A 82 -8.41 -4.48 25.31
N PRO A 83 -7.21 -4.52 25.92
CA PRO A 83 -5.97 -4.08 25.28
C PRO A 83 -5.59 -4.95 24.06
N GLN A 84 -5.75 -6.27 24.16
CA GLN A 84 -5.37 -7.20 23.09
C GLN A 84 -6.19 -6.98 21.81
N GLN A 85 -7.48 -6.71 21.97
CA GLN A 85 -8.39 -6.49 20.85
C GLN A 85 -8.20 -5.10 20.24
N GLN A 86 -7.96 -4.07 21.06
CA GLN A 86 -7.60 -2.74 20.54
C GLN A 86 -6.29 -2.82 19.73
N ASN A 87 -5.28 -3.53 20.23
CA ASN A 87 -4.03 -3.75 19.50
C ASN A 87 -4.23 -4.53 18.20
N CYS A 88 -5.10 -5.54 18.19
CA CYS A 88 -5.48 -6.27 16.99
C CYS A 88 -6.15 -5.34 15.95
N CYS A 89 -7.12 -4.52 16.39
CA CYS A 89 -7.77 -3.54 15.52
C CYS A 89 -6.75 -2.53 14.95
N VAL A 90 -5.82 -2.05 15.78
CA VAL A 90 -4.74 -1.15 15.33
C VAL A 90 -3.88 -1.82 14.25
N LYS A 91 -3.53 -3.10 14.39
CA LYS A 91 -2.78 -3.84 13.36
C LYS A 91 -3.53 -3.95 12.04
N VAL A 92 -4.84 -4.18 12.07
CA VAL A 92 -5.68 -4.17 10.85
C VAL A 92 -5.61 -2.80 10.17
N LEU A 93 -5.71 -1.73 10.96
CA LEU A 93 -5.63 -0.36 10.47
C LEU A 93 -4.21 0.00 9.97
N ASP A 94 -3.16 -0.49 10.62
CA ASP A 94 -1.76 -0.32 10.19
C ASP A 94 -1.52 -0.99 8.85
N GLU A 95 -2.06 -2.19 8.65
CA GLU A 95 -1.94 -2.90 7.38
C GLU A 95 -2.67 -2.19 6.25
N MET A 96 -3.88 -1.68 6.53
CA MET A 96 -4.64 -0.85 5.60
C MET A 96 -3.86 0.42 5.22
N GLU A 97 -3.21 1.06 6.19
CA GLU A 97 -2.33 2.22 5.97
C GLU A 97 -1.12 1.86 5.11
N TRP A 98 -0.46 0.73 5.40
CA TRP A 98 0.72 0.25 4.67
C TRP A 98 0.44 0.01 3.20
N TYR A 99 -0.71 -0.58 2.87
CA TYR A 99 -1.13 -0.79 1.48
C TYR A 99 -1.81 0.44 0.84
N GLY A 100 -1.92 1.55 1.59
CA GLY A 100 -2.47 2.81 1.08
C GLY A 100 -3.98 2.80 0.85
N VAL A 101 -4.70 1.89 1.51
CA VAL A 101 -6.16 1.79 1.43
C VAL A 101 -6.77 2.88 2.33
N GLN A 102 -7.56 3.76 1.74
CA GLN A 102 -8.13 4.89 2.47
C GLN A 102 -9.36 4.46 3.27
N PRO A 103 -9.48 4.86 4.56
CA PRO A 103 -10.65 4.54 5.34
C PRO A 103 -11.88 5.36 4.95
N ASP A 104 -13.01 4.67 4.83
CA ASP A 104 -14.33 5.31 4.74
C ASP A 104 -14.88 5.70 6.12
N LYS A 105 -15.90 6.56 6.12
CA LYS A 105 -16.71 6.85 7.31
C LYS A 105 -17.28 5.57 7.95
N GLU A 106 -17.66 4.59 7.13
CA GLU A 106 -18.17 3.31 7.64
C GLU A 106 -17.14 2.56 8.49
N ILE A 107 -15.86 2.60 8.12
CA ILE A 107 -14.79 1.96 8.90
C ILE A 107 -14.63 2.64 10.25
N HIS A 108 -14.67 3.96 10.27
CA HIS A 108 -14.72 4.73 11.51
C HIS A 108 -15.89 4.28 12.39
N ASP A 109 -17.10 4.22 11.82
CA ASP A 109 -18.31 3.88 12.56
C ASP A 109 -18.27 2.43 13.07
N ILE A 110 -17.68 1.48 12.33
CA ILE A 110 -17.48 0.10 12.80
C ILE A 110 -16.55 0.08 14.03
N VAL A 111 -15.43 0.81 13.99
CA VAL A 111 -14.46 0.85 15.10
C VAL A 111 -15.05 1.51 16.33
N VAL A 112 -15.77 2.63 16.17
CA VAL A 112 -16.44 3.33 17.26
C VAL A 112 -17.55 2.46 17.87
N ASN A 113 -18.33 1.76 17.04
CA ASN A 113 -19.37 0.85 17.54
C ASN A 113 -18.81 -0.38 18.26
N ALA A 114 -17.57 -0.79 17.97
CA ALA A 114 -16.91 -1.89 18.65
C ALA A 114 -16.28 -1.46 19.99
N PHE A 115 -15.51 -0.38 19.98
CA PHE A 115 -14.63 0.00 21.10
C PHE A 115 -15.05 1.29 21.83
N GLY A 116 -15.84 2.15 21.19
CA GLY A 116 -16.24 3.47 21.70
C GLY A 116 -15.46 4.62 21.06
N GLU A 117 -15.84 5.85 21.40
CA GLU A 117 -15.37 7.08 20.74
C GLU A 117 -13.92 7.45 21.07
N TRP A 118 -13.45 7.06 22.26
CA TRP A 118 -12.24 7.60 22.91
C TRP A 118 -11.22 6.53 23.29
N ASN A 119 -10.82 5.70 22.32
CA ASN A 119 -9.86 4.60 22.52
C ASN A 119 -8.63 4.72 21.61
N PHE A 120 -7.61 3.88 21.80
CA PHE A 120 -6.41 3.89 20.94
C PHE A 120 -6.74 3.59 19.48
N ALA A 121 -7.60 2.58 19.23
CA ALA A 121 -8.08 2.24 17.90
C ALA A 121 -8.86 3.39 17.25
N SER A 122 -9.80 4.00 17.99
CA SER A 122 -10.63 5.12 17.53
C SER A 122 -9.79 6.37 17.21
N LYS A 123 -8.76 6.65 18.02
CA LYS A 123 -7.79 7.72 17.73
C LYS A 123 -6.98 7.44 16.47
N LYS A 124 -6.57 6.19 16.22
CA LYS A 124 -5.85 5.82 15.00
C LYS A 124 -6.72 6.03 13.76
N ILE A 125 -7.94 5.51 13.73
CA ILE A 125 -8.82 5.66 12.56
C ILE A 125 -9.16 7.14 12.29
N LYS A 126 -9.40 7.95 13.33
CA LYS A 126 -9.60 9.40 13.18
C LYS A 126 -8.40 10.08 12.53
N ARG A 127 -7.17 9.74 12.96
CA ARG A 127 -5.95 10.24 12.32
C ARG A 127 -5.85 9.80 10.86
N MET A 128 -6.17 8.54 10.56
CA MET A 128 -6.13 8.03 9.19
C MET A 128 -7.14 8.74 8.30
N VAL A 129 -8.40 8.86 8.72
CA VAL A 129 -9.47 9.57 7.97
C VAL A 129 -9.09 11.03 7.73
N TYR A 130 -8.47 11.70 8.69
CA TYR A 130 -8.07 13.10 8.54
C TYR A 130 -6.80 13.28 7.69
N TRP A 131 -5.74 12.52 7.96
CA TRP A 131 -4.42 12.73 7.36
C TRP A 131 -4.22 12.00 6.04
N MET A 132 -4.73 10.78 5.84
CA MET A 132 -4.46 10.01 4.62
C MET A 132 -4.95 10.70 3.34
N PRO A 133 -6.16 11.30 3.29
CA PRO A 133 -6.60 12.03 2.10
C PRO A 133 -5.74 13.25 1.82
N LYS A 134 -5.32 13.97 2.87
CA LYS A 134 -4.49 15.18 2.75
C LYS A 134 -3.07 14.85 2.28
N LEU A 135 -2.52 13.74 2.74
CA LEU A 135 -1.16 13.31 2.44
C LEU A 135 -1.05 12.44 1.17
N LYS A 136 -2.17 12.01 0.57
CA LYS A 136 -2.19 11.13 -0.60
C LYS A 136 -1.30 11.65 -1.75
N TYR A 137 -1.25 12.96 -1.93
CA TYR A 137 -0.51 13.63 -3.02
C TYR A 137 0.67 14.47 -2.51
N SER A 138 1.00 14.39 -1.21
CA SER A 138 2.06 15.21 -0.62
C SER A 138 3.47 14.64 -0.85
N ASN A 139 3.60 13.51 -1.55
CA ASN A 139 4.90 12.94 -1.86
C ASN A 139 5.66 13.84 -2.84
N LYS A 140 6.79 14.39 -2.40
CA LYS A 140 7.68 15.24 -3.19
C LYS A 140 8.20 14.55 -4.46
N TYR A 141 8.37 13.23 -4.42
CA TYR A 141 9.11 12.49 -5.46
C TYR A 141 8.23 11.83 -6.50
N ILE A 142 6.99 11.48 -6.15
CA ILE A 142 6.07 10.80 -7.07
C ILE A 142 4.64 11.28 -6.78
N ASP A 143 4.08 12.07 -7.68
CA ASP A 143 2.66 12.38 -7.64
C ASP A 143 1.85 11.20 -8.19
N ARG A 144 1.17 10.51 -7.28
CA ARG A 144 0.34 9.33 -7.56
C ARG A 144 -0.75 9.60 -8.61
N ARG A 145 -1.18 10.83 -8.85
CA ARG A 145 -2.16 11.19 -9.91
C ARG A 145 -1.68 10.86 -11.32
N HIS A 146 -0.37 10.84 -11.53
CA HIS A 146 0.22 10.54 -12.81
C HIS A 146 0.37 9.04 -13.06
N ILE A 147 0.22 8.20 -12.03
CA ILE A 147 0.52 6.77 -12.09
C ILE A 147 -0.70 5.91 -11.76
N GLU A 148 -1.44 6.25 -10.71
CA GLU A 148 -2.61 5.47 -10.27
C GLU A 148 -3.70 5.48 -11.36
N GLY A 149 -4.11 4.28 -11.80
CA GLY A 149 -5.20 4.08 -12.75
C GLY A 149 -4.84 4.35 -14.22
N LYS A 150 -3.55 4.50 -14.56
CA LYS A 150 -3.08 4.69 -15.93
C LYS A 150 -2.16 3.55 -16.34
N ASP A 151 -2.36 3.01 -17.55
CA ASP A 151 -1.49 2.00 -18.14
C ASP A 151 -0.28 2.70 -18.79
N LEU A 152 0.70 3.07 -17.97
CA LEU A 152 1.93 3.72 -18.46
C LEU A 152 2.94 2.70 -18.99
N SER A 153 3.52 3.01 -20.14
CA SER A 153 4.70 2.30 -20.63
C SER A 153 5.90 2.51 -19.70
N ALA A 154 6.84 1.57 -19.66
CA ALA A 154 8.08 1.70 -18.88
C ALA A 154 8.83 3.00 -19.20
N ALA A 155 8.79 3.44 -20.47
CA ALA A 155 9.38 4.71 -20.89
C ALA A 155 8.67 5.92 -20.25
N GLU A 156 7.35 5.94 -20.19
CA GLU A 156 6.58 7.04 -19.60
C GLU A 156 6.78 7.10 -18.09
N LEU A 157 6.83 5.94 -17.43
CA LEU A 157 7.16 5.85 -16.00
C LEU A 157 8.57 6.40 -15.73
N SER A 158 9.56 6.06 -16.56
CA SER A 158 10.91 6.59 -16.44
C SER A 158 10.97 8.11 -16.69
N GLY A 159 10.19 8.63 -17.64
CA GLY A 159 10.08 10.07 -17.89
C GLY A 159 9.53 10.83 -16.69
N HIS A 160 8.47 10.31 -16.06
CA HIS A 160 7.95 10.86 -14.81
C HIS A 160 8.98 10.81 -13.68
N ALA A 161 9.71 9.70 -13.52
CA ALA A 161 10.75 9.59 -12.50
C ALA A 161 11.91 10.58 -12.73
N LEU A 162 12.39 10.70 -13.96
CA LEU A 162 13.47 11.64 -14.33
C LEU A 162 13.06 13.10 -14.09
N LYS A 163 11.81 13.46 -14.43
CA LYS A 163 11.28 14.82 -14.18
C LYS A 163 11.29 15.19 -12.70
N MET A 164 11.20 14.19 -11.82
CA MET A 164 11.20 14.38 -10.37
C MET A 164 12.61 14.34 -9.76
N MET A 165 13.58 13.70 -10.44
CA MET A 165 15.00 13.76 -10.08
C MET A 165 15.67 15.05 -10.56
N ALA A 166 15.14 15.67 -11.62
CA ALA A 166 15.66 16.92 -12.15
C ALA A 166 15.50 18.06 -11.12
N ARG A 167 16.61 18.68 -10.75
CA ARG A 167 16.65 19.78 -9.78
C ARG A 167 16.06 21.08 -10.35
N ASP A 168 16.19 21.27 -11.67
CA ASP A 168 15.76 22.49 -12.35
C ASP A 168 14.35 22.34 -12.94
N PRO A 169 13.41 23.24 -12.58
CA PRO A 169 12.03 23.20 -13.09
C PRO A 169 11.93 23.52 -14.58
N ALA A 170 12.97 24.11 -15.17
CA ALA A 170 13.04 24.41 -16.61
C ALA A 170 13.45 23.20 -17.46
N SER A 171 13.81 22.07 -16.85
CA SER A 171 14.22 20.87 -17.59
C SER A 171 13.01 20.21 -18.28
N THR A 172 13.08 20.14 -19.61
CA THR A 172 12.10 19.44 -20.45
C THR A 172 12.61 18.05 -20.78
N ILE A 173 11.80 17.02 -20.50
CA ILE A 173 12.11 15.63 -20.81
C ILE A 173 11.09 15.15 -21.83
N GLU A 174 11.59 14.77 -23.00
CA GLU A 174 10.78 14.24 -24.10
C GLU A 174 11.16 12.79 -24.36
N TYR A 175 10.17 11.97 -24.71
CA TYR A 175 10.41 10.59 -25.11
C TYR A 175 10.40 10.51 -26.64
N ILE A 176 11.45 9.93 -27.22
CA ILE A 176 11.55 9.72 -28.66
C ILE A 176 11.26 8.25 -28.94
N LYS A 177 10.13 7.96 -29.59
CA LYS A 177 9.81 6.60 -30.03
C LYS A 177 10.55 6.29 -31.32
N VAL A 178 11.76 5.76 -31.20
CA VAL A 178 12.55 5.35 -32.37
C VAL A 178 11.93 4.10 -32.97
N LYS A 179 11.38 4.22 -34.18
CA LYS A 179 11.13 3.04 -35.02
C LYS A 179 12.48 2.57 -35.51
N LEU A 180 12.94 1.42 -35.01
CA LEU A 180 14.07 0.71 -35.58
C LEU A 180 13.67 0.27 -36.99
N PHE A 181 13.98 1.10 -37.99
CA PHE A 181 13.97 0.66 -39.37
C PHE A 181 15.06 -0.41 -39.48
N HIS A 182 14.63 -1.67 -39.62
CA HIS A 182 15.52 -2.70 -40.08
C HIS A 182 15.82 -2.36 -41.55
N GLN A 183 17.10 -2.04 -41.80
CA GLN A 183 17.72 -1.85 -43.12
C GLN A 183 17.51 -0.46 -43.76
N VAL A 184 18.58 0.35 -43.80
CA VAL A 184 19.30 0.83 -45.02
C VAL A 184 20.48 1.74 -44.62
N GLU A 185 21.66 1.35 -45.11
CA GLU A 185 22.96 2.05 -45.26
C GLU A 185 23.69 2.72 -44.08
N ARG A 186 24.74 2.01 -43.61
CA ARG A 186 25.75 2.41 -42.61
C ARG A 186 26.76 3.48 -43.08
N ARG A 187 26.39 4.46 -43.90
CA ARG A 187 27.37 5.47 -44.39
C ARG A 187 27.21 6.87 -43.81
N TRP A 188 25.98 7.30 -43.51
CA TRP A 188 25.74 8.67 -43.05
C TRP A 188 25.70 8.83 -41.52
N PHE A 189 25.44 7.75 -40.77
CA PHE A 189 25.35 7.79 -39.30
C PHE A 189 26.69 8.05 -38.58
N GLN A 190 27.84 7.73 -39.19
CA GLN A 190 29.15 7.94 -38.55
C GLN A 190 29.54 9.44 -38.48
N SER A 191 29.06 10.28 -39.41
CA SER A 191 29.38 11.71 -39.40
C SER A 191 28.52 12.53 -38.42
N PHE A 192 27.28 12.10 -38.16
CA PHE A 192 26.38 12.83 -37.26
C PHE A 192 26.62 12.49 -35.79
N PHE A 193 26.98 11.24 -35.48
CA PHE A 193 27.28 10.81 -34.10
C PHE A 193 28.60 11.35 -33.57
N SER A 194 29.60 11.64 -34.40
CA SER A 194 30.87 12.18 -33.88
C SER A 194 30.70 13.57 -33.25
N ARG A 195 29.74 14.37 -33.75
CA ARG A 195 29.51 15.74 -33.27
C ARG A 195 28.63 15.78 -32.02
N PHE A 196 27.64 14.91 -31.92
CA PHE A 196 26.72 14.86 -30.78
C PHE A 196 27.31 14.15 -29.55
N VAL A 197 28.14 13.12 -29.77
CA VAL A 197 28.83 12.40 -28.69
C VAL A 197 29.87 13.30 -28.01
N GLN A 198 30.53 14.19 -28.76
CA GLN A 198 31.56 15.09 -28.22
C GLN A 198 30.99 16.16 -27.25
N GLU A 199 29.70 16.46 -27.35
CA GLU A 199 29.02 17.42 -26.48
C GLU A 199 28.46 16.73 -25.22
N SER A 200 28.01 15.47 -25.35
CA SER A 200 27.53 14.66 -24.22
C SER A 200 28.65 14.08 -23.35
N SER A 201 29.86 13.87 -23.89
CA SER A 201 31.01 13.36 -23.12
C SER A 201 31.52 14.34 -22.06
N LYS A 202 31.26 15.64 -22.19
CA LYS A 202 31.64 16.65 -21.17
C LYS A 202 30.86 16.53 -19.85
N VAL A 203 29.75 15.77 -19.84
CA VAL A 203 28.86 15.63 -18.67
C VAL A 203 29.14 14.35 -17.88
N TRP A 204 29.94 13.41 -18.43
CA TRP A 204 30.11 12.05 -17.86
C TRP A 204 31.56 11.65 -17.58
N ASP A 205 32.47 12.59 -17.32
CA ASP A 205 33.78 12.26 -16.76
C ASP A 205 33.67 11.92 -15.27
N ILE A 206 33.15 10.72 -14.99
CA ILE A 206 33.32 10.05 -13.70
C ILE A 206 34.61 9.23 -13.80
N PRO A 207 35.66 9.52 -13.00
CA PRO A 207 36.90 8.78 -13.06
C PRO A 207 36.68 7.31 -12.65
N LYS A 208 36.88 6.40 -13.60
CA LYS A 208 36.99 4.96 -13.34
C LYS A 208 38.37 4.67 -12.73
N ASN A 209 38.53 4.94 -11.43
CA ASN A 209 39.49 4.26 -10.57
C ASN A 209 39.30 4.72 -9.11
N ILE A 210 38.58 3.92 -8.33
CA ILE A 210 38.74 3.87 -6.87
C ILE A 210 38.85 2.39 -6.51
N SER A 211 40.09 1.91 -6.45
CA SER A 211 40.43 0.72 -5.70
C SER A 211 40.16 1.00 -4.22
N LEU A 212 39.11 0.39 -3.65
CA LEU A 212 38.96 0.31 -2.20
C LEU A 212 39.88 -0.80 -1.71
N GLY A 213 41.06 -0.41 -1.25
CA GLY A 213 41.84 -1.20 -0.30
C GLY A 213 41.31 -0.95 1.11
N ILE A 214 41.21 -2.04 1.86
CA ILE A 214 40.72 -2.22 3.24
C ILE A 214 39.19 -2.38 3.35
#